data_AF-A0A327Y1Z9-F1
#
_entry.id   AF-A0A327Y1Z9-F1
#
_cell.length_a   1.000
_cell.length_b   1.000
_cell.length_c   1.000
_cell.angle_alpha   90.00
_cell.angle_beta   90.00
_cell.angle_gamma   90.00
#
_symmetry.space_group_name_H-M   'P 1'
#
loop_
_entity.id
_entity.type
_entity.pdbx_description
1 polymer ?
#
loop_
_entity_poly.entity_id
_entity_poly.type
_entity_poly.pdbx_seq_one_letter_code
_entity_poly.pdbx_strand_id
1 'polypeptide(L)'
;MQEALYEGKFFYLKSYLDTVEDIKAELDRLKKRADKGAFQCPYCNDTLILKSGNIREEHFSHRHSRSCEISEASEVYHQQVKRESKAHSVMKEIIYNELKGQEKTNENMQVDYGYIAKGKEKWRYYPDIIVKNADKEIAITILTNVTANKDEKLVRQIRNRNRYYQNKGMQTIWFVEDAEMSVDMNHHVIHLWEAELDIAIKTEEDLKWENVLNHLPIEEPLFKLFDYHHRKIPQSFDVRSLYYVHSTETEIVFTVHRFIVDEMKYPFRAFALNEGYQMSMSKALLTKQTIQLSDPEVEEKNRELFKEIVKQKALEKIEKDIKENIIREQQHMVTFSYTPTQAARKPSFQKLNSSEQEMFPLLDESLQKAIFDYVQSVSVISAKELSVYLVNEYGAPSETFLTGRYKIYGDVCKFLDYLAERGMIQFLQKDGVHDRIYGSCWNGAAKQ
;
A
#
# COMPACT_ATOMS: atom_id res chain seq x y z
N MET A 1 -24.20 -11.89 27.31
CA MET A 1 -24.61 -12.17 25.90
C MET A 1 -25.57 -11.10 25.38
N GLN A 2 -25.58 -10.83 24.06
CA GLN A 2 -26.45 -9.82 23.41
C GLN A 2 -27.70 -10.41 22.74
N GLU A 3 -27.81 -11.74 22.68
CA GLU A 3 -28.89 -12.46 22.04
C GLU A 3 -29.66 -13.32 23.05
N ALA A 4 -30.95 -13.55 22.79
CA ALA A 4 -31.84 -14.41 23.56
C ALA A 4 -32.94 -15.00 22.66
N LEU A 5 -33.66 -16.00 23.14
CA LEU A 5 -34.97 -16.35 22.61
C LEU A 5 -36.05 -15.64 23.42
N TYR A 6 -36.98 -14.97 22.74
CA TYR A 6 -38.18 -14.37 23.33
C TYR A 6 -39.39 -14.91 22.57
N GLU A 7 -40.29 -15.60 23.29
CA GLU A 7 -41.46 -16.27 22.69
C GLU A 7 -41.07 -17.19 21.50
N GLY A 8 -39.95 -17.91 21.64
CA GLY A 8 -39.43 -18.83 20.63
C GLY A 8 -38.72 -18.17 19.43
N LYS A 9 -38.57 -16.84 19.41
CA LYS A 9 -37.88 -16.10 18.33
C LYS A 9 -36.57 -15.51 18.81
N PHE A 10 -35.57 -15.45 17.92
CA PHE A 10 -34.31 -14.75 18.20
C PHE A 10 -34.56 -13.27 18.47
N PHE A 11 -33.98 -12.79 19.57
CA PHE A 11 -34.08 -11.43 20.06
C PHE A 11 -32.65 -10.89 20.28
N TYR A 12 -32.29 -9.84 19.54
CA TYR A 12 -31.00 -9.17 19.67
C TYR A 12 -31.17 -7.87 20.46
N LEU A 13 -30.62 -7.83 21.68
CA LEU A 13 -30.83 -6.74 22.64
C LEU A 13 -30.41 -5.39 22.08
N LYS A 14 -29.18 -5.29 21.56
CA LYS A 14 -28.63 -4.03 21.05
C LYS A 14 -29.44 -3.49 19.87
N SER A 15 -29.70 -4.34 18.87
CA SER A 15 -30.50 -3.95 17.70
C SER A 15 -31.91 -3.51 18.09
N TYR A 16 -32.52 -4.15 19.09
CA TYR A 16 -33.82 -3.74 19.60
C TYR A 16 -33.76 -2.38 20.30
N LEU A 17 -32.81 -2.17 21.21
CA LEU A 17 -32.67 -0.93 21.96
C LEU A 17 -32.36 0.27 21.04
N ASP A 18 -31.62 0.06 19.95
CA ASP A 18 -31.36 1.09 18.94
C ASP A 18 -32.63 1.59 18.23
N THR A 19 -33.76 0.87 18.31
CA THR A 19 -35.05 1.26 17.71
C THR A 19 -36.01 1.98 18.66
N VAL A 20 -35.62 2.14 19.94
CA VAL A 20 -36.52 2.61 21.00
C VAL A 20 -36.10 4.01 21.46
N GLU A 21 -37.06 4.94 21.52
CA GLU A 21 -36.81 6.33 21.95
C GLU A 21 -36.47 6.44 23.44
N ASP A 22 -37.22 5.76 24.32
CA ASP A 22 -36.96 5.73 25.78
C ASP A 22 -36.31 4.42 26.20
N ILE A 23 -34.99 4.35 26.00
CA ILE A 23 -34.16 3.19 26.32
C ILE A 23 -34.28 2.81 27.80
N LYS A 24 -34.35 3.78 28.71
CA LYS A 24 -34.34 3.51 30.16
C LYS A 24 -35.63 2.84 30.60
N ALA A 25 -36.79 3.35 30.19
CA ALA A 25 -38.07 2.74 30.50
C ALA A 25 -38.22 1.35 29.88
N GLU A 26 -37.73 1.16 28.65
CA GLU A 26 -37.81 -0.15 27.99
C GLU A 26 -36.86 -1.16 28.63
N LEU A 27 -35.66 -0.77 29.05
CA LEU A 27 -34.78 -1.64 29.83
C LEU A 27 -35.43 -2.15 31.12
N ASP A 28 -36.16 -1.29 31.83
CA ASP A 28 -36.90 -1.71 33.04
C ASP A 28 -38.03 -2.70 32.72
N ARG A 29 -38.70 -2.54 31.58
CA ARG A 29 -39.70 -3.52 31.11
C ARG A 29 -39.06 -4.84 30.72
N LEU A 30 -37.96 -4.81 29.97
CA LEU A 30 -37.22 -5.99 29.56
C LEU A 30 -36.65 -6.74 30.78
N LYS A 31 -36.15 -6.03 31.79
CA LYS A 31 -35.74 -6.62 33.09
C LYS A 31 -36.88 -7.38 33.74
N LYS A 32 -38.05 -6.75 33.89
CA LYS A 32 -39.23 -7.40 34.48
C LYS A 32 -39.68 -8.64 33.68
N ARG A 33 -39.58 -8.60 32.34
CA ARG A 33 -39.85 -9.77 31.48
C ARG A 33 -38.82 -10.87 31.71
N ALA A 34 -37.54 -10.55 31.79
CA ALA A 34 -36.45 -11.50 32.06
C ALA A 34 -36.54 -12.13 33.46
N ASP A 35 -36.90 -11.34 34.49
CA ASP A 35 -37.10 -11.84 35.85
C ASP A 35 -38.26 -12.84 35.94
N LYS A 36 -39.29 -12.64 35.10
CA LYS A 36 -40.43 -13.55 34.92
C LYS A 36 -40.10 -14.75 34.02
N GLY A 37 -38.89 -14.81 33.48
CA GLY A 37 -38.40 -15.93 32.68
C GLY A 37 -38.83 -15.93 31.22
N ALA A 38 -39.20 -14.78 30.66
CA ALA A 38 -39.62 -14.66 29.26
C ALA A 38 -38.47 -14.81 28.25
N PHE A 39 -37.22 -14.71 28.70
CA PHE A 39 -36.04 -14.86 27.86
C PHE A 39 -35.32 -16.16 28.15
N GLN A 40 -34.96 -16.89 27.11
CA GLN A 40 -34.21 -18.15 27.17
C GLN A 40 -32.90 -18.03 26.41
N CYS A 41 -31.89 -18.77 26.86
CA CYS A 41 -30.65 -18.91 26.12
C CYS A 41 -30.91 -19.67 24.82
N PRO A 42 -30.52 -19.15 23.64
CA PRO A 42 -30.71 -19.85 22.37
C PRO A 42 -29.89 -21.13 22.25
N TYR A 43 -28.96 -21.38 23.19
CA TYR A 43 -28.02 -22.50 23.12
C TYR A 43 -28.35 -23.64 24.09
N CYS A 44 -28.86 -23.33 25.29
CA CYS A 44 -29.22 -24.34 26.30
C CYS A 44 -30.67 -24.25 26.79
N ASN A 45 -31.45 -23.31 26.26
CA ASN A 45 -32.85 -23.03 26.65
C ASN A 45 -33.06 -22.62 28.12
N ASP A 46 -31.99 -22.45 28.91
CA ASP A 46 -32.08 -21.96 30.28
C ASP A 46 -32.55 -20.50 30.33
N THR A 47 -33.27 -20.16 31.39
CA THR A 47 -33.80 -18.82 31.60
C THR A 47 -32.69 -17.78 31.82
N LEU A 48 -32.80 -16.66 31.10
CA LEU A 48 -31.88 -15.54 31.18
C LEU A 48 -32.44 -14.40 32.05
N ILE A 49 -31.54 -13.65 32.68
CA ILE A 49 -31.82 -12.37 33.34
C ILE A 49 -31.16 -11.23 32.56
N LEU A 50 -31.76 -10.05 32.57
CA LEU A 50 -31.19 -8.85 31.94
C LEU A 50 -30.42 -8.04 32.99
N LYS A 51 -29.13 -7.80 32.74
CA LYS A 51 -28.31 -6.91 33.54
C LYS A 51 -28.13 -5.58 32.79
N SER A 52 -28.38 -4.48 33.48
CA SER A 52 -28.02 -3.13 33.03
C SER A 52 -27.67 -2.26 34.22
N GLY A 53 -26.70 -1.36 34.05
CA GLY A 53 -26.30 -0.36 35.05
C GLY A 53 -25.42 0.71 34.45
N ASN A 54 -25.21 1.82 35.17
CA ASN A 54 -24.53 3.01 34.64
C ASN A 54 -23.07 2.79 34.17
N ILE A 55 -22.43 1.69 34.56
CA ILE A 55 -21.03 1.37 34.27
C ILE A 55 -20.89 0.18 33.31
N ARG A 56 -21.87 -0.72 33.25
CA ARG A 56 -21.79 -1.97 32.48
C ARG A 56 -22.84 -1.96 31.38
N GLU A 57 -22.38 -2.24 30.16
CA GLU A 57 -23.23 -2.44 28.99
C GLU A 57 -24.34 -3.44 29.28
N GLU A 58 -25.52 -3.18 28.71
CA GLU A 58 -26.71 -3.99 28.86
C GLU A 58 -26.52 -5.35 28.21
N HIS A 59 -26.78 -6.43 28.95
CA HIS A 59 -26.61 -7.78 28.43
C HIS A 59 -27.50 -8.78 29.16
N PHE A 60 -27.91 -9.83 28.45
CA PHE A 60 -28.47 -11.01 29.09
C PHE A 60 -27.38 -11.81 29.79
N SER A 61 -27.74 -12.49 30.87
CA SER A 61 -26.87 -13.42 31.57
C SER A 61 -27.66 -14.59 32.15
N HIS A 62 -27.03 -15.75 32.27
CA HIS A 62 -27.60 -16.87 33.00
C HIS A 62 -27.79 -16.51 34.47
N ARG A 63 -28.79 -17.12 35.12
CA ARG A 63 -28.88 -17.11 36.59
C ARG A 63 -27.65 -17.82 37.17
N HIS A 64 -27.18 -17.33 38.32
CA HIS A 64 -25.96 -17.75 39.02
C HIS A 64 -25.60 -19.23 38.79
N SER A 65 -24.34 -19.48 38.41
CA SER A 65 -23.73 -20.83 38.23
C SER A 65 -24.35 -21.74 37.15
N ARG A 66 -25.10 -21.19 36.19
CA ARG A 66 -25.66 -21.94 35.04
C ARG A 66 -25.21 -21.44 33.67
N SER A 67 -24.06 -20.76 33.56
CA SER A 67 -23.55 -20.36 32.25
C SER A 67 -23.25 -21.58 31.40
N CYS A 68 -23.84 -21.65 30.20
CA CYS A 68 -23.44 -22.66 29.22
C CYS A 68 -22.16 -22.22 28.50
N GLU A 69 -21.38 -23.20 28.03
CA GLU A 69 -20.07 -22.95 27.41
C GLU A 69 -20.18 -22.06 26.15
N ILE A 70 -21.27 -22.20 25.38
CA ILE A 70 -21.52 -21.39 24.19
C ILE A 70 -21.81 -19.93 24.54
N SER A 71 -22.45 -19.68 25.68
CA SER A 71 -22.68 -18.31 26.16
C SER A 71 -21.37 -17.64 26.58
N GLU A 72 -20.48 -18.36 27.25
CA GLU A 72 -19.14 -17.85 27.61
C GLU A 72 -18.32 -17.56 26.34
N ALA A 73 -18.36 -18.47 25.37
CA ALA A 73 -17.71 -18.29 24.07
C ALA A 73 -18.25 -17.08 23.30
N SER A 74 -19.57 -16.89 23.27
CA SER A 74 -20.20 -15.71 22.67
C SER A 74 -19.71 -14.42 23.33
N GLU A 75 -19.57 -14.38 24.65
CA GLU A 75 -19.05 -13.18 25.35
C GLU A 75 -17.59 -12.88 25.01
N VAL A 76 -16.73 -13.90 24.99
CA VAL A 76 -15.32 -13.76 24.56
C VAL A 76 -15.25 -13.25 23.12
N TYR A 77 -16.05 -13.80 22.23
CA TYR A 77 -16.14 -13.37 20.84
C TYR A 77 -16.60 -11.91 20.71
N HIS A 78 -17.67 -11.51 21.38
CA HIS A 78 -18.17 -10.13 21.31
C HIS A 78 -17.15 -9.12 21.87
N GLN A 79 -16.36 -9.49 22.88
CA GLN A 79 -15.24 -8.65 23.34
C GLN A 79 -14.13 -8.56 22.30
N GLN A 80 -13.83 -9.65 21.59
CA GLN A 80 -12.83 -9.69 20.53
C GLN A 80 -13.18 -8.74 19.37
N VAL A 81 -14.44 -8.74 18.92
CA VAL A 81 -14.91 -7.93 17.79
C VAL A 81 -15.41 -6.53 18.19
N LYS A 82 -15.27 -6.13 19.45
CA LYS A 82 -15.80 -4.84 19.96
C LYS A 82 -15.28 -3.60 19.21
N ARG A 83 -14.07 -3.68 18.63
CA ARG A 83 -13.47 -2.57 17.86
C ARG A 83 -13.99 -2.44 16.43
N GLU A 84 -14.64 -3.48 15.94
CA GLU A 84 -15.14 -3.55 14.57
C GLU A 84 -16.30 -2.57 14.36
N SER A 85 -16.48 -2.10 13.13
CA SER A 85 -17.55 -1.20 12.73
C SER A 85 -18.91 -1.93 12.69
N LYS A 86 -20.01 -1.19 12.52
CA LYS A 86 -21.33 -1.80 12.30
C LYS A 86 -21.35 -2.65 11.01
N ALA A 87 -20.51 -2.32 10.02
CA ALA A 87 -20.43 -3.06 8.77
C ALA A 87 -19.93 -4.50 8.98
N HIS A 88 -19.10 -4.74 10.01
CA HIS A 88 -18.63 -6.08 10.36
C HIS A 88 -19.77 -7.07 10.58
N SER A 89 -20.78 -6.71 11.39
CA SER A 89 -21.92 -7.62 11.61
C SER A 89 -22.67 -7.91 10.32
N VAL A 90 -22.84 -6.90 9.46
CA VAL A 90 -23.55 -7.05 8.18
C VAL A 90 -22.78 -7.99 7.25
N MET A 91 -21.48 -7.74 7.03
CA MET A 91 -20.62 -8.58 6.20
C MET A 91 -20.55 -10.02 6.73
N LYS A 92 -20.43 -10.19 8.05
CA LYS A 92 -20.42 -11.50 8.70
C LYS A 92 -21.70 -12.28 8.42
N GLU A 93 -22.86 -11.69 8.67
CA GLU A 93 -24.15 -12.38 8.44
C GLU A 93 -24.31 -12.75 6.96
N ILE A 94 -23.85 -11.90 6.05
CA ILE A 94 -24.02 -12.15 4.61
C ILE A 94 -23.09 -13.27 4.14
N ILE A 95 -21.82 -13.23 4.49
CA ILE A 95 -20.86 -14.32 4.19
C ILE A 95 -21.36 -15.63 4.80
N TYR A 96 -21.84 -15.59 6.05
CA TYR A 96 -22.42 -16.75 6.71
C TYR A 96 -23.62 -17.31 5.95
N ASN A 97 -24.57 -16.47 5.56
CA ASN A 97 -25.77 -16.89 4.85
C ASN A 97 -25.46 -17.50 3.48
N GLU A 98 -24.50 -16.95 2.73
CA GLU A 98 -24.05 -17.53 1.46
C GLU A 98 -23.47 -18.93 1.69
N LEU A 99 -22.54 -19.07 2.63
CA LEU A 99 -21.90 -20.34 2.95
C LEU A 99 -22.93 -21.36 3.48
N LYS A 100 -23.88 -20.92 4.31
CA LYS A 100 -24.97 -21.75 4.82
C LYS A 100 -25.94 -22.17 3.71
N GLY A 101 -26.08 -21.37 2.66
CA GLY A 101 -26.77 -21.74 1.43
C GLY A 101 -26.08 -22.91 0.72
N GLN A 102 -24.75 -22.87 0.62
CA GLN A 102 -23.95 -23.95 0.02
C GLN A 102 -23.94 -25.24 0.86
N GLU A 103 -23.97 -25.15 2.18
CA GLU A 103 -24.11 -26.33 3.06
C GLU A 103 -25.35 -27.16 2.72
N LYS A 104 -26.45 -26.53 2.27
CA LYS A 104 -27.68 -27.26 1.89
C LYS A 104 -27.52 -28.13 0.65
N THR A 105 -26.54 -27.83 -0.21
CA THR A 105 -26.28 -28.54 -1.46
C THR A 105 -25.00 -29.36 -1.42
N ASN A 106 -24.14 -29.15 -0.42
CA ASN A 106 -22.89 -29.89 -0.21
C ASN A 106 -22.91 -30.60 1.15
N GLU A 107 -23.24 -31.90 1.14
CA GLU A 107 -23.36 -32.73 2.35
C GLU A 107 -22.07 -32.84 3.18
N ASN A 108 -20.91 -32.56 2.58
CA ASN A 108 -19.61 -32.62 3.26
C ASN A 108 -19.21 -31.28 3.90
N MET A 109 -20.04 -30.25 3.76
CA MET A 109 -19.79 -28.91 4.26
C MET A 109 -20.64 -28.64 5.50
N GLN A 110 -20.03 -28.07 6.52
CA GLN A 110 -20.71 -27.57 7.71
C GLN A 110 -20.23 -26.15 7.99
N VAL A 111 -21.17 -25.24 8.19
CA VAL A 111 -20.93 -23.81 8.41
C VAL A 111 -21.61 -23.40 9.69
N ASP A 112 -20.82 -22.89 10.62
CA ASP A 112 -21.30 -22.40 11.91
C ASP A 112 -20.53 -21.15 12.32
N TYR A 113 -21.12 -20.32 13.18
CA TYR A 113 -20.36 -19.26 13.85
C TYR A 113 -19.25 -19.86 14.71
N GLY A 114 -18.07 -19.26 14.70
CA GLY A 114 -16.90 -19.87 15.37
C GLY A 114 -17.10 -20.10 16.87
N TYR A 115 -17.78 -19.18 17.55
CA TYR A 115 -18.10 -19.32 18.98
C TYR A 115 -19.15 -20.41 19.27
N ILE A 116 -20.01 -20.75 18.30
CA ILE A 116 -20.96 -21.86 18.41
C ILE A 116 -20.23 -23.18 18.19
N ALA A 117 -19.52 -23.29 17.07
CA ALA A 117 -18.81 -24.50 16.69
C ALA A 117 -17.78 -24.94 17.73
N LYS A 118 -17.10 -23.99 18.38
CA LYS A 118 -15.96 -24.25 19.27
C LYS A 118 -16.21 -23.88 20.72
N GLY A 119 -17.44 -23.51 21.08
CA GLY A 119 -17.74 -23.00 22.42
C GLY A 119 -17.40 -24.01 23.53
N LYS A 120 -17.64 -25.30 23.30
CA LYS A 120 -17.31 -26.38 24.24
C LYS A 120 -15.81 -26.53 24.49
N GLU A 121 -14.98 -26.15 23.53
CA GLU A 121 -13.52 -26.24 23.61
C GLU A 121 -12.88 -25.05 24.35
N LYS A 122 -13.68 -24.05 24.75
CA LYS A 122 -13.24 -22.86 25.50
C LYS A 122 -12.05 -22.18 24.85
N TRP A 123 -12.15 -21.90 23.55
CA TRP A 123 -11.08 -21.25 22.82
C TRP A 123 -10.80 -19.84 23.33
N ARG A 124 -9.53 -19.44 23.16
CA ARG A 124 -9.07 -18.09 23.49
C ARG A 124 -9.47 -17.05 22.44
N TYR A 125 -9.49 -17.46 21.17
CA TYR A 125 -9.86 -16.64 20.03
C TYR A 125 -10.86 -17.42 19.20
N TYR A 126 -11.94 -16.77 18.77
CA TYR A 126 -12.95 -17.39 17.92
C TYR A 126 -12.96 -16.69 16.55
N PRO A 127 -12.89 -17.44 15.44
CA PRO A 127 -13.15 -16.84 14.13
C PRO A 127 -14.61 -16.42 14.03
N ASP A 128 -14.92 -15.55 13.07
CA ASP A 128 -16.30 -15.10 12.88
C ASP A 128 -17.15 -16.28 12.36
N ILE A 129 -16.62 -17.02 11.38
CA ILE A 129 -17.27 -18.19 10.79
C ILE A 129 -16.25 -19.33 10.72
N ILE A 130 -16.73 -20.56 10.97
CA ILE A 130 -15.99 -21.79 10.69
C ILE A 130 -16.69 -22.51 9.56
N VAL A 131 -15.89 -22.89 8.56
CA VAL A 131 -16.31 -23.78 7.49
C VAL A 131 -15.51 -25.06 7.62
N LYS A 132 -16.21 -26.16 7.89
CA LYS A 132 -15.64 -27.50 7.80
C LYS A 132 -16.07 -28.08 6.46
N ASN A 133 -15.11 -28.44 5.61
CA ASN A 133 -15.39 -29.09 4.33
C ASN A 133 -14.50 -30.33 4.20
N ALA A 134 -15.11 -31.51 4.28
CA ALA A 134 -14.42 -32.78 4.42
C ALA A 134 -13.39 -32.74 5.58
N ASP A 135 -12.11 -32.93 5.28
CA ASP A 135 -11.02 -32.97 6.26
C ASP A 135 -10.40 -31.60 6.55
N LYS A 136 -10.87 -30.53 5.89
CA LYS A 136 -10.33 -29.17 6.05
C LYS A 136 -11.25 -28.34 6.94
N GLU A 137 -10.65 -27.64 7.89
CA GLU A 137 -11.32 -26.65 8.71
C GLU A 137 -10.76 -25.26 8.42
N ILE A 138 -11.65 -24.34 8.05
CA ILE A 138 -11.33 -22.99 7.61
C ILE A 138 -11.92 -22.00 8.60
N ALA A 139 -11.05 -21.16 9.16
CA ALA A 139 -11.39 -20.03 10.01
C ALA A 139 -11.52 -18.77 9.14
N ILE A 140 -12.73 -18.23 9.01
CA ILE A 140 -12.97 -16.97 8.31
C ILE A 140 -13.06 -15.85 9.34
N THR A 141 -12.35 -14.76 9.08
CA THR A 141 -12.41 -13.55 9.89
C THR A 141 -12.58 -12.31 9.02
N ILE A 142 -13.34 -11.32 9.49
CA ILE A 142 -13.56 -10.05 8.84
C ILE A 142 -12.91 -8.94 9.67
N LEU A 143 -12.27 -8.00 8.99
CA LEU A 143 -11.56 -6.88 9.58
C LEU A 143 -12.13 -5.57 9.05
N THR A 144 -12.50 -4.67 9.95
CA THR A 144 -13.02 -3.34 9.65
C THR A 144 -12.27 -2.26 10.43
N ASN A 145 -12.45 -0.98 10.09
CA ASN A 145 -11.87 0.13 10.85
C ASN A 145 -10.33 0.01 11.01
N VAL A 146 -9.65 -0.40 9.93
CA VAL A 146 -8.19 -0.46 9.85
C VAL A 146 -7.69 0.96 9.69
N THR A 147 -6.92 1.47 10.67
CA THR A 147 -6.50 2.89 10.68
C THR A 147 -5.09 3.03 11.26
N ALA A 148 -4.32 4.01 10.77
CA ALA A 148 -2.94 4.29 11.19
C ALA A 148 -2.72 4.29 12.72
N ASN A 149 -3.64 4.93 13.46
CA ASN A 149 -3.48 5.20 14.89
C ASN A 149 -3.77 3.99 15.79
N LYS A 150 -4.23 2.86 15.24
CA LYS A 150 -4.63 1.67 16.00
C LYS A 150 -3.85 0.42 15.60
N ASP A 151 -2.88 0.54 14.70
CA ASP A 151 -2.31 -0.58 13.98
C ASP A 151 -1.51 -1.53 14.90
N GLU A 152 -0.62 -1.03 15.78
CA GLU A 152 0.28 -1.93 16.53
C GLU A 152 -0.45 -2.95 17.43
N LYS A 153 -1.50 -2.53 18.14
CA LYS A 153 -2.30 -3.45 18.96
C LYS A 153 -3.11 -4.41 18.08
N LEU A 154 -3.63 -3.91 16.96
CA LEU A 154 -4.41 -4.70 16.02
C LEU A 154 -3.54 -5.77 15.34
N VAL A 155 -2.40 -5.39 14.80
CA VAL A 155 -1.34 -6.27 14.26
C VAL A 155 -1.02 -7.38 15.25
N ARG A 156 -0.75 -7.03 16.52
CA ARG A 156 -0.46 -8.02 17.56
C ARG A 156 -1.64 -8.98 17.77
N GLN A 157 -2.88 -8.49 17.73
CA GLN A 157 -4.07 -9.33 17.83
C GLN A 157 -4.21 -10.27 16.62
N ILE A 158 -4.01 -9.76 15.39
CA ILE A 158 -4.05 -10.54 14.14
C ILE A 158 -3.00 -11.66 14.20
N ARG A 159 -1.75 -11.34 14.50
CA ARG A 159 -0.66 -12.33 14.63
C ARG A 159 -0.97 -13.40 15.65
N ASN A 160 -1.52 -13.02 16.80
CA ASN A 160 -1.91 -13.96 17.85
C ASN A 160 -3.06 -14.89 17.41
N ARG A 161 -4.05 -14.35 16.69
CA ARG A 161 -5.17 -15.12 16.14
C ARG A 161 -4.71 -16.09 15.06
N ASN A 162 -3.91 -15.62 14.10
CA ASN A 162 -3.32 -16.45 13.04
C ASN A 162 -2.54 -17.63 13.62
N ARG A 163 -1.62 -17.35 14.55
CA ARG A 163 -0.86 -18.41 15.22
C ARG A 163 -1.76 -19.37 15.98
N TYR A 164 -2.79 -18.87 16.64
CA TYR A 164 -3.73 -19.70 17.40
C TYR A 164 -4.52 -20.64 16.48
N TYR A 165 -5.07 -20.15 15.38
CA TYR A 165 -5.82 -20.96 14.41
C TYR A 165 -4.92 -21.96 13.69
N GLN A 166 -3.72 -21.54 13.27
CA GLN A 166 -2.72 -22.45 12.68
C GLN A 166 -2.34 -23.58 13.64
N ASN A 167 -2.10 -23.27 14.92
CA ASN A 167 -1.81 -24.29 15.95
C ASN A 167 -2.98 -25.25 16.20
N LYS A 168 -4.20 -24.87 15.81
CA LYS A 168 -5.39 -25.72 15.84
C LYS A 168 -5.63 -26.45 14.51
N GLY A 169 -4.73 -26.35 13.55
CA GLY A 169 -4.83 -27.02 12.25
C GLY A 169 -5.79 -26.36 11.26
N MET A 170 -6.19 -25.10 11.50
CA MET A 170 -7.07 -24.37 10.61
C MET A 170 -6.33 -23.57 9.56
N GLN A 171 -6.88 -23.57 8.34
CA GLN A 171 -6.56 -22.54 7.35
C GLN A 171 -7.30 -21.26 7.75
N THR A 172 -6.61 -20.12 7.77
CA THR A 172 -7.22 -18.83 8.09
C THR A 172 -7.40 -18.01 6.83
N ILE A 173 -8.59 -17.44 6.65
CA ILE A 173 -8.91 -16.49 5.59
C ILE A 173 -9.39 -15.21 6.26
N TRP A 174 -8.85 -14.09 5.81
CA TRP A 174 -9.22 -12.77 6.26
C TRP A 174 -9.87 -12.00 5.12
N PHE A 175 -10.91 -11.27 5.48
CA PHE A 175 -11.56 -10.28 4.63
C PHE A 175 -11.39 -8.89 5.24
N VAL A 176 -11.21 -7.88 4.41
CA VAL A 176 -11.03 -6.49 4.84
C VAL A 176 -12.11 -5.62 4.23
N GLU A 177 -12.62 -4.66 4.99
CA GLU A 177 -13.47 -3.60 4.45
C GLU A 177 -12.65 -2.67 3.55
N ASP A 178 -13.12 -2.44 2.32
CA ASP A 178 -12.42 -1.68 1.25
C ASP A 178 -12.16 -0.20 1.52
N ALA A 179 -12.61 0.34 2.65
CA ALA A 179 -12.57 1.79 2.90
C ALA A 179 -11.15 2.41 2.89
N GLU A 180 -10.09 1.60 2.83
CA GLU A 180 -8.71 2.00 3.08
C GLU A 180 -7.73 1.66 1.93
N MET A 181 -8.21 1.18 0.79
CA MET A 181 -7.33 0.74 -0.29
C MET A 181 -6.62 1.90 -1.00
N SER A 182 -5.30 1.80 -1.15
CA SER A 182 -4.47 2.80 -1.85
C SER A 182 -3.58 2.15 -2.91
N VAL A 183 -4.13 1.98 -4.12
CA VAL A 183 -3.43 1.42 -5.29
C VAL A 183 -3.13 2.53 -6.30
N ASP A 184 -1.87 2.62 -6.73
CA ASP A 184 -1.40 3.49 -7.81
C ASP A 184 -0.79 2.62 -8.92
N MET A 185 -1.61 2.31 -9.92
CA MET A 185 -1.21 1.46 -11.04
C MET A 185 -0.25 2.14 -12.02
N ASN A 186 -0.18 3.47 -12.04
CA ASN A 186 0.80 4.16 -12.89
C ASN A 186 2.24 3.86 -12.44
N HIS A 187 2.43 3.66 -11.13
CA HIS A 187 3.70 3.30 -10.53
C HIS A 187 3.74 1.84 -10.03
N HIS A 188 2.66 1.07 -10.24
CA HIS A 188 2.48 -0.27 -9.69
C HIS A 188 2.75 -0.37 -8.18
N VAL A 189 2.31 0.63 -7.40
CA VAL A 189 2.48 0.65 -5.95
C VAL A 189 1.14 0.42 -5.27
N ILE A 190 1.10 -0.48 -4.30
CA ILE A 190 0.03 -0.53 -3.29
C ILE A 190 0.63 -0.09 -1.95
N HIS A 191 -0.01 0.89 -1.31
CA HIS A 191 0.29 1.27 0.07
C HIS A 191 -0.65 0.51 1.00
N LEU A 192 -0.06 -0.12 2.01
CA LEU A 192 -0.76 -1.03 2.91
C LEU A 192 -0.62 -0.54 4.35
N TRP A 193 -1.54 -0.98 5.20
CA TRP A 193 -1.32 -1.02 6.65
C TRP A 193 -0.51 -2.26 7.03
N GLU A 194 0.15 -2.26 8.20
CA GLU A 194 0.86 -3.47 8.67
C GLU A 194 -0.13 -4.63 8.86
N ALA A 195 -1.33 -4.32 9.36
CA ALA A 195 -2.42 -5.28 9.50
C ALA A 195 -2.79 -5.95 8.16
N GLU A 196 -2.79 -5.22 7.05
CA GLU A 196 -3.11 -5.77 5.72
C GLU A 196 -2.02 -6.74 5.24
N LEU A 197 -0.74 -6.41 5.43
CA LEU A 197 0.33 -7.35 5.13
C LEU A 197 0.27 -8.63 5.97
N ASP A 198 -0.13 -8.53 7.24
CA ASP A 198 -0.23 -9.66 8.16
C ASP A 198 -1.42 -10.59 7.88
N ILE A 199 -2.50 -10.07 7.27
CA ILE A 199 -3.67 -10.85 6.88
C ILE A 199 -3.65 -11.30 5.43
N ALA A 200 -2.72 -10.78 4.62
CA ALA A 200 -2.50 -11.23 3.27
C ALA A 200 -2.13 -12.72 3.27
N ILE A 201 -2.87 -13.51 2.50
CA ILE A 201 -2.72 -14.96 2.48
C ILE A 201 -1.96 -15.43 1.24
N LYS A 202 -1.38 -16.63 1.37
CA LYS A 202 -0.76 -17.36 0.29
C LYS A 202 -1.72 -18.42 -0.23
N THR A 203 -1.98 -18.39 -1.53
CA THR A 203 -2.88 -19.30 -2.25
C THR A 203 -2.15 -19.99 -3.40
N GLU A 204 -2.79 -21.01 -3.99
CA GLU A 204 -2.24 -21.69 -5.16
C GLU A 204 -2.06 -20.75 -6.37
N GLU A 205 -2.94 -19.76 -6.53
CA GLU A 205 -2.81 -18.76 -7.59
C GLU A 205 -1.60 -17.84 -7.36
N ASP A 206 -1.23 -17.55 -6.11
CA ASP A 206 -0.02 -16.78 -5.83
C ASP A 206 1.24 -17.53 -6.25
N LEU A 207 1.27 -18.86 -6.05
CA LEU A 207 2.37 -19.71 -6.51
C LEU A 207 2.47 -19.73 -8.04
N LYS A 208 1.33 -19.71 -8.74
CA LYS A 208 1.31 -19.59 -10.21
C LYS A 208 1.85 -18.24 -10.67
N TRP A 209 1.48 -17.15 -9.99
CA TRP A 209 2.05 -15.83 -10.23
C TRP A 209 3.55 -15.80 -10.02
N GLU A 210 4.06 -16.35 -8.91
CA GLU A 210 5.51 -16.46 -8.66
C GLU A 210 6.21 -17.23 -9.76
N ASN A 211 5.62 -18.35 -10.21
CA ASN A 211 6.18 -19.13 -11.30
C ASN A 211 6.27 -18.30 -12.59
N VAL A 212 5.23 -17.52 -12.93
CA VAL A 212 5.28 -16.62 -14.08
C VAL A 212 6.38 -15.57 -13.91
N LEU A 213 6.43 -14.90 -12.76
CA LEU A 213 7.38 -13.81 -12.50
C LEU A 213 8.83 -14.29 -12.53
N ASN A 214 9.12 -15.47 -11.99
CA ASN A 214 10.46 -16.05 -11.96
C ASN A 214 10.93 -16.55 -13.35
N HIS A 215 10.02 -16.75 -14.30
CA HIS A 215 10.33 -17.21 -15.67
C HIS A 215 10.05 -16.15 -16.74
N LEU A 216 9.91 -14.87 -16.34
CA LEU A 216 9.79 -13.79 -17.32
C LEU A 216 11.09 -13.67 -18.14
N PRO A 217 11.00 -13.60 -19.49
CA PRO A 217 12.17 -13.45 -20.35
C PRO A 217 12.65 -11.99 -20.35
N ILE A 218 13.08 -11.49 -19.20
CA ILE A 218 13.58 -10.13 -19.02
C ILE A 218 15.04 -10.15 -18.59
N GLU A 219 15.88 -9.38 -19.29
CA GLU A 219 17.28 -9.19 -18.90
C GLU A 219 17.42 -8.22 -17.72
N GLU A 220 16.47 -7.30 -17.59
CA GLU A 220 16.50 -6.26 -16.57
C GLU A 220 15.57 -6.59 -15.39
N PRO A 221 15.93 -6.19 -14.15
CA PRO A 221 15.06 -6.41 -12.99
C PRO A 221 13.67 -5.80 -13.17
N LEU A 222 12.63 -6.60 -12.89
CA LEU A 222 11.23 -6.21 -13.02
C LEU A 222 10.93 -4.82 -12.45
N PHE A 223 11.36 -4.54 -11.22
CA PHE A 223 11.09 -3.26 -10.57
C PHE A 223 11.69 -2.06 -11.30
N LYS A 224 12.86 -2.22 -11.94
CA LYS A 224 13.49 -1.15 -12.72
C LYS A 224 12.77 -0.92 -14.06
N LEU A 225 12.05 -1.93 -14.56
CA LEU A 225 11.25 -1.81 -15.78
C LEU A 225 9.99 -0.95 -15.57
N PHE A 226 9.45 -0.96 -14.36
CA PHE A 226 8.26 -0.20 -13.97
C PHE A 226 8.58 1.08 -13.19
N ASP A 227 9.86 1.50 -13.16
CA ASP A 227 10.34 2.63 -12.35
C ASP A 227 9.92 2.53 -10.86
N TYR A 228 9.76 1.28 -10.37
CA TYR A 228 9.33 1.00 -9.01
C TYR A 228 10.51 1.15 -8.03
N HIS A 229 10.34 2.07 -7.08
CA HIS A 229 11.31 2.32 -6.03
C HIS A 229 11.24 1.23 -4.95
N HIS A 230 12.12 0.24 -5.08
CA HIS A 230 12.32 -0.84 -4.13
C HIS A 230 13.58 -0.62 -3.29
N ARG A 231 13.60 -1.09 -2.04
CA ARG A 231 14.81 -1.00 -1.19
C ARG A 231 15.81 -2.12 -1.44
N LYS A 232 15.33 -3.30 -1.83
CA LYS A 232 16.17 -4.48 -2.10
C LYS A 232 15.60 -5.27 -3.27
N ILE A 233 16.45 -5.67 -4.20
CA ILE A 233 16.05 -6.59 -5.26
C ILE A 233 15.82 -7.95 -4.61
N PRO A 234 14.60 -8.50 -4.64
CA PRO A 234 14.33 -9.80 -4.04
C PRO A 234 15.02 -10.90 -4.83
N GLN A 235 15.52 -11.93 -4.14
CA GLN A 235 16.05 -13.14 -4.78
C GLN A 235 14.93 -14.01 -5.37
N SER A 236 13.73 -13.91 -4.81
CA SER A 236 12.51 -14.56 -5.24
C SER A 236 11.32 -13.65 -4.94
N PHE A 237 10.35 -13.58 -5.84
CA PHE A 237 9.13 -12.83 -5.59
C PHE A 237 8.28 -13.55 -4.55
N ASP A 238 7.85 -12.86 -3.48
CA ASP A 238 6.80 -13.34 -2.54
C ASP A 238 5.48 -12.70 -2.94
N VAL A 239 4.69 -13.41 -3.74
CA VAL A 239 3.35 -12.94 -4.16
C VAL A 239 2.32 -13.27 -3.08
N ARG A 240 1.49 -12.30 -2.73
CA ARG A 240 0.40 -12.50 -1.78
C ARG A 240 -0.90 -11.89 -2.28
N SER A 241 -1.97 -12.33 -1.63
CA SER A 241 -3.33 -11.90 -1.92
C SER A 241 -4.00 -11.18 -0.77
N LEU A 242 -4.72 -10.12 -1.12
CA LEU A 242 -5.66 -9.45 -0.25
C LEU A 242 -7.07 -9.54 -0.80
N TYR A 243 -8.03 -9.71 0.11
CA TYR A 243 -9.43 -9.92 -0.18
C TYR A 243 -10.26 -8.85 0.50
N TYR A 244 -10.80 -7.95 -0.31
CA TYR A 244 -11.69 -6.90 0.18
C TYR A 244 -13.13 -7.31 -0.01
N VAL A 245 -13.99 -6.88 0.92
CA VAL A 245 -15.44 -7.07 0.86
C VAL A 245 -16.09 -5.71 0.79
N HIS A 246 -16.99 -5.56 -0.19
CA HIS A 246 -17.65 -4.31 -0.48
C HIS A 246 -19.15 -4.56 -0.48
N SER A 247 -19.91 -3.70 0.18
CA SER A 247 -21.35 -3.62 -0.03
C SER A 247 -21.63 -2.46 -0.97
N THR A 248 -22.10 -2.76 -2.17
CA THR A 248 -22.75 -1.76 -3.04
C THR A 248 -24.22 -1.63 -2.64
N GLU A 249 -24.95 -0.74 -3.29
CA GLU A 249 -26.40 -0.59 -3.08
C GLU A 249 -27.17 -1.86 -3.48
N THR A 250 -26.63 -2.64 -4.43
CA THR A 250 -27.35 -3.75 -5.08
C THR A 250 -26.76 -5.12 -4.77
N GLU A 251 -25.48 -5.21 -4.44
CA GLU A 251 -24.79 -6.48 -4.23
C GLU A 251 -23.58 -6.35 -3.30
N ILE A 252 -23.06 -7.49 -2.86
CA ILE A 252 -21.77 -7.55 -2.19
C ILE A 252 -20.79 -8.29 -3.08
N VAL A 253 -19.67 -7.63 -3.34
CA VAL A 253 -18.60 -8.12 -4.21
C VAL A 253 -17.33 -8.30 -3.39
N PHE A 254 -16.47 -9.20 -3.87
CA PHE A 254 -15.12 -9.37 -3.38
C PHE A 254 -14.15 -8.78 -4.38
N THR A 255 -13.20 -7.97 -3.92
CA THR A 255 -12.08 -7.56 -4.77
C THR A 255 -10.83 -8.32 -4.35
N VAL A 256 -10.15 -8.88 -5.34
CA VAL A 256 -8.91 -9.64 -5.17
C VAL A 256 -7.75 -8.82 -5.69
N HIS A 257 -6.77 -8.56 -4.83
CA HIS A 257 -5.52 -7.90 -5.20
C HIS A 257 -4.35 -8.85 -5.08
N ARG A 258 -3.55 -8.92 -6.14
CA ARG A 258 -2.30 -9.67 -6.18
C ARG A 258 -1.13 -8.70 -6.13
N PHE A 259 -0.17 -8.93 -5.25
CA PHE A 259 0.99 -8.05 -5.12
C PHE A 259 2.24 -8.82 -4.69
N ILE A 260 3.40 -8.28 -5.04
CA ILE A 260 4.70 -8.76 -4.56
C ILE A 260 5.06 -7.96 -3.32
N VAL A 261 5.33 -8.65 -2.21
CA VAL A 261 5.81 -8.01 -0.97
C VAL A 261 7.17 -7.36 -1.22
N ASP A 262 7.29 -6.05 -0.97
CA ASP A 262 8.56 -5.31 -1.01
C ASP A 262 9.07 -5.04 0.42
N GLU A 263 8.31 -4.28 1.21
CA GLU A 263 8.71 -3.86 2.55
C GLU A 263 7.78 -4.36 3.66
N MET A 264 8.38 -4.95 4.69
CA MET A 264 7.72 -5.26 5.98
C MET A 264 7.97 -4.15 7.02
N LYS A 265 8.19 -2.91 6.59
CA LYS A 265 8.44 -1.74 7.45
C LYS A 265 7.72 -0.52 6.89
N TYR A 266 7.48 0.48 7.73
CA TYR A 266 6.82 1.72 7.33
C TYR A 266 7.69 2.58 6.38
N PRO A 267 7.10 3.22 5.34
CA PRO A 267 5.74 2.99 4.85
C PRO A 267 5.62 1.58 4.27
N PHE A 268 4.54 0.86 4.61
CA PHE A 268 4.34 -0.50 4.10
C PHE A 268 3.86 -0.42 2.66
N ARG A 269 4.62 -1.05 1.77
CA ARG A 269 4.39 -0.99 0.33
C ARG A 269 4.66 -2.33 -0.31
N ALA A 270 3.94 -2.57 -1.39
CA ALA A 270 4.12 -3.72 -2.25
C ALA A 270 3.98 -3.32 -3.72
N PHE A 271 4.45 -4.18 -4.60
CA PHE A 271 4.33 -4.01 -6.04
C PHE A 271 3.01 -4.62 -6.51
N ALA A 272 2.11 -3.80 -7.05
CA ALA A 272 0.81 -4.23 -7.54
C ALA A 272 0.95 -4.94 -8.90
N LEU A 273 0.51 -6.20 -8.98
CA LEU A 273 0.55 -6.97 -10.23
C LEU A 273 -0.60 -6.61 -11.17
N ASN A 274 -1.70 -6.13 -10.63
CA ASN A 274 -2.88 -5.69 -11.37
C ASN A 274 -3.67 -4.67 -10.54
N GLU A 275 -4.70 -4.07 -11.16
CA GLU A 275 -5.61 -3.12 -10.50
C GLU A 275 -6.56 -3.79 -9.49
N GLY A 276 -6.41 -5.09 -9.27
CA GLY A 276 -7.41 -5.95 -8.67
C GLY A 276 -8.54 -6.30 -9.64
N TYR A 277 -9.36 -7.27 -9.25
CA TYR A 277 -10.58 -7.57 -9.99
C TYR A 277 -11.69 -7.99 -9.03
N GLN A 278 -12.92 -7.70 -9.44
CA GLN A 278 -14.12 -8.02 -8.67
C GLN A 278 -14.66 -9.39 -9.04
N MET A 279 -15.19 -10.08 -8.05
CA MET A 279 -15.96 -11.31 -8.24
C MET A 279 -17.19 -11.30 -7.33
N SER A 280 -18.24 -11.99 -7.79
CA SER A 280 -19.43 -12.19 -6.97
C SER A 280 -19.09 -13.07 -5.76
N MET A 281 -19.82 -12.85 -4.67
CA MET A 281 -19.70 -13.66 -3.47
C MET A 281 -19.94 -15.14 -3.68
N SER A 282 -20.94 -15.49 -4.50
CA SER A 282 -21.24 -16.87 -4.86
C SER A 282 -20.07 -17.56 -5.57
N LYS A 283 -19.26 -16.80 -6.32
CA LYS A 283 -18.06 -17.31 -6.97
C LYS A 283 -16.88 -17.39 -6.00
N ALA A 284 -16.66 -16.34 -5.21
CA ALA A 284 -15.58 -16.24 -4.21
C ALA A 284 -15.67 -17.28 -3.10
N LEU A 285 -16.91 -17.61 -2.72
CA LEU A 285 -17.19 -18.52 -1.61
C LEU A 285 -17.51 -19.93 -2.10
N LEU A 286 -17.45 -20.21 -3.41
CA LEU A 286 -17.75 -21.55 -3.93
C LEU A 286 -16.77 -22.57 -3.35
N THR A 287 -17.29 -23.66 -2.81
CA THR A 287 -16.47 -24.69 -2.18
C THR A 287 -16.55 -26.03 -2.91
N LYS A 288 -15.42 -26.48 -3.50
CA LYS A 288 -15.23 -27.90 -3.85
C LYS A 288 -14.56 -28.65 -2.70
N GLN A 289 -13.39 -28.17 -2.29
CA GLN A 289 -12.63 -28.66 -1.12
C GLN A 289 -12.09 -27.51 -0.26
N THR A 290 -11.86 -26.35 -0.87
CA THR A 290 -11.49 -25.09 -0.22
C THR A 290 -12.38 -23.99 -0.77
N ILE A 291 -12.42 -22.86 -0.08
CA ILE A 291 -13.05 -21.64 -0.56
C ILE A 291 -12.31 -21.15 -1.80
N GLN A 292 -13.05 -20.92 -2.88
CA GLN A 292 -12.52 -20.47 -4.16
C GLN A 292 -12.29 -18.95 -4.14
N LEU A 293 -11.20 -18.53 -3.51
CA LEU A 293 -10.79 -17.13 -3.38
C LEU A 293 -10.21 -16.53 -4.68
N SER A 294 -10.56 -17.08 -5.84
CA SER A 294 -10.05 -16.62 -7.13
C SER A 294 -10.94 -17.08 -8.28
N ASP A 295 -10.80 -16.41 -9.41
CA ASP A 295 -11.44 -16.82 -10.65
C ASP A 295 -10.34 -17.28 -11.61
N PRO A 296 -10.15 -18.60 -11.80
CA PRO A 296 -9.02 -19.13 -12.56
C PRO A 296 -8.91 -18.58 -13.98
N GLU A 297 -10.04 -18.29 -14.64
CA GLU A 297 -10.07 -17.75 -16.00
C GLU A 297 -9.58 -16.28 -16.02
N VAL A 298 -10.03 -15.47 -15.06
CA VAL A 298 -9.60 -14.07 -14.92
C VAL A 298 -8.14 -14.00 -14.47
N GLU A 299 -7.71 -14.87 -13.56
CA GLU A 299 -6.32 -14.97 -13.12
C GLU A 299 -5.37 -15.31 -14.27
N GLU A 300 -5.74 -16.27 -15.13
CA GLU A 300 -4.92 -16.60 -16.30
C GLU A 300 -4.86 -15.45 -17.29
N LYS A 301 -5.99 -14.82 -17.57
CA LYS A 301 -6.04 -13.63 -18.43
C LYS A 301 -5.15 -12.50 -17.88
N ASN A 302 -5.18 -12.28 -16.56
CA ASN A 302 -4.37 -11.25 -15.91
C ASN A 302 -2.87 -11.59 -15.98
N ARG A 303 -2.48 -12.86 -15.83
CA ARG A 303 -1.09 -13.30 -16.01
C ARG A 303 -0.60 -13.06 -17.43
N GLU A 304 -1.39 -13.43 -18.44
CA GLU A 304 -1.04 -13.19 -19.84
C GLU A 304 -0.96 -11.70 -20.16
N LEU A 305 -1.92 -10.90 -19.68
CA LEU A 305 -1.88 -9.45 -19.83
C LEU A 305 -0.62 -8.85 -19.19
N PHE A 306 -0.24 -9.30 -17.99
CA PHE A 306 0.96 -8.83 -17.33
C PHE A 306 2.23 -9.18 -18.11
N LYS A 307 2.32 -10.39 -18.70
CA LYS A 307 3.44 -10.76 -19.58
C LYS A 307 3.56 -9.82 -20.78
N GLU A 308 2.44 -9.46 -21.40
CA GLU A 308 2.44 -8.53 -22.53
C GLU A 308 2.85 -7.11 -22.10
N ILE A 309 2.38 -6.63 -20.94
CA ILE A 309 2.80 -5.33 -20.38
C ILE A 309 4.32 -5.32 -20.15
N VAL A 310 4.87 -6.40 -19.57
CA VAL A 310 6.32 -6.54 -19.35
C VAL A 310 7.09 -6.50 -20.67
N LYS A 311 6.64 -7.24 -21.70
CA LYS A 311 7.28 -7.21 -23.03
C LYS A 311 7.25 -5.82 -23.64
N GLN A 312 6.11 -5.15 -23.57
CA GLN A 312 5.95 -3.80 -24.10
C GLN A 312 6.90 -2.82 -23.39
N LYS A 313 6.96 -2.85 -22.05
CA LYS A 313 7.87 -2.00 -21.28
C LYS A 313 9.35 -2.26 -21.61
N ALA A 314 9.71 -3.52 -21.85
CA ALA A 314 11.08 -3.88 -22.24
C ALA A 314 11.44 -3.27 -23.61
N LEU A 315 10.52 -3.33 -24.58
CA LEU A 315 10.70 -2.70 -25.89
C LEU A 315 10.76 -1.16 -25.80
N GLU A 316 9.83 -0.53 -25.07
CA GLU A 316 9.82 0.92 -24.84
C GLU A 316 11.16 1.42 -24.29
N LYS A 317 11.76 0.62 -23.39
CA LYS A 317 13.04 0.94 -22.79
C LYS A 317 14.21 0.77 -23.75
N ILE A 318 14.25 -0.32 -24.52
CA ILE A 318 15.28 -0.50 -25.56
C ILE A 318 15.22 0.66 -26.56
N GLU A 319 14.01 1.08 -26.97
CA GLU A 319 13.85 2.25 -27.83
C GLU A 319 14.35 3.54 -27.18
N LYS A 320 14.08 3.73 -25.89
CA LYS A 320 14.55 4.89 -25.13
C LYS A 320 16.08 4.91 -25.04
N ASP A 321 16.70 3.76 -24.73
CA ASP A 321 18.15 3.62 -24.64
C ASP A 321 18.82 3.84 -26.00
N ILE A 322 18.23 3.35 -27.10
CA ILE A 322 18.71 3.63 -28.47
C ILE A 322 18.61 5.13 -28.77
N LYS A 323 17.47 5.78 -28.48
CA LYS A 323 17.30 7.23 -28.70
C LYS A 323 18.30 8.04 -27.87
N GLU A 324 18.50 7.69 -26.61
CA GLU A 324 19.48 8.33 -25.74
C GLU A 324 20.91 8.14 -26.25
N ASN A 325 21.26 6.95 -26.76
CA ASN A 325 22.56 6.70 -27.36
C ASN A 325 22.77 7.49 -28.66
N ILE A 326 21.76 7.57 -29.54
CA ILE A 326 21.83 8.39 -30.76
C ILE A 326 22.02 9.87 -30.40
N ILE A 327 21.30 10.38 -29.40
CA ILE A 327 21.45 11.76 -28.92
C ILE A 327 22.87 11.99 -28.39
N ARG A 328 23.40 11.05 -27.58
CA ARG A 328 24.78 11.11 -27.07
C ARG A 328 25.82 11.08 -28.20
N GLU A 329 25.65 10.22 -29.19
CA GLU A 329 26.54 10.13 -30.36
C GLU A 329 26.47 11.39 -31.23
N GLN A 330 25.28 11.95 -31.47
CA GLN A 330 25.12 13.21 -32.19
C GLN A 330 25.77 14.38 -31.43
N GLN A 331 25.62 14.45 -30.11
CA GLN A 331 26.33 15.41 -29.27
C GLN A 331 27.85 15.22 -29.38
N HIS A 332 28.33 13.97 -29.40
CA HIS A 332 29.75 13.65 -29.54
C HIS A 332 30.30 13.99 -30.95
N MET A 333 29.52 13.80 -32.02
CA MET A 333 29.90 14.15 -33.39
C MET A 333 29.91 15.67 -33.64
N VAL A 334 28.96 16.43 -33.07
CA VAL A 334 28.98 17.91 -33.12
C VAL A 334 30.21 18.46 -32.39
N THR A 335 30.69 17.75 -31.37
CA THR A 335 31.94 18.09 -30.66
C THR A 335 33.19 17.78 -31.51
N PHE A 336 33.13 16.81 -32.43
CA PHE A 336 34.26 16.39 -33.27
C PHE A 336 34.33 17.05 -34.67
N SER A 337 33.22 17.56 -35.21
CA SER A 337 33.20 18.23 -36.53
C SER A 337 33.60 19.70 -36.51
N TYR A 338 33.89 20.28 -35.34
CA TYR A 338 34.60 21.55 -35.25
C TYR A 338 36.10 21.31 -35.46
N THR A 339 36.53 21.14 -36.71
CA THR A 339 37.91 21.47 -37.08
C THR A 339 38.09 22.96 -36.85
N PRO A 340 38.95 23.39 -35.90
CA PRO A 340 39.20 24.80 -35.71
C PRO A 340 40.00 25.28 -36.93
N THR A 341 39.39 26.13 -37.74
CA THR A 341 40.15 27.02 -38.62
C THR A 341 41.17 27.73 -37.74
N GLN A 342 42.45 27.53 -38.04
CA GLN A 342 43.59 28.01 -37.26
C GLN A 342 43.60 29.55 -37.17
N ALA A 343 42.83 30.12 -36.25
CA ALA A 343 42.85 31.56 -35.95
C ALA A 343 42.19 31.88 -34.60
N ALA A 344 42.45 31.13 -33.53
CA ALA A 344 42.03 31.52 -32.18
C ALA A 344 43.26 31.80 -31.31
N ARG A 345 43.59 33.09 -31.20
CA ARG A 345 44.50 33.61 -30.17
C ARG A 345 43.97 33.18 -28.80
N LYS A 346 44.85 32.72 -27.91
CA LYS A 346 44.53 32.51 -26.48
C LYS A 346 43.84 33.77 -25.94
N PRO A 347 42.57 33.71 -25.49
CA PRO A 347 41.96 34.84 -24.82
C PRO A 347 42.55 34.93 -23.42
N SER A 348 43.41 35.93 -23.19
CA SER A 348 43.79 36.34 -21.84
C SER A 348 42.59 37.06 -21.21
N PHE A 349 42.22 36.70 -19.98
CA PHE A 349 41.21 37.43 -19.20
C PHE A 349 41.60 38.92 -19.14
N GLN A 350 40.85 39.77 -19.85
CA GLN A 350 40.96 41.21 -19.74
C GLN A 350 40.02 41.67 -18.64
N LYS A 351 40.54 42.50 -17.73
CA LYS A 351 39.77 43.07 -16.63
C LYS A 351 38.51 43.78 -17.17
N LEU A 352 37.34 43.47 -16.61
CA LEU A 352 36.08 44.12 -16.95
C LEU A 352 36.22 45.64 -16.75
N ASN A 353 35.63 46.42 -17.67
CA ASN A 353 35.56 47.86 -17.49
C ASN A 353 34.55 48.19 -16.37
N SER A 354 34.65 49.38 -15.78
CA SER A 354 33.82 49.80 -14.63
C SER A 354 32.31 49.71 -14.88
N SER A 355 31.84 49.84 -16.14
CA SER A 355 30.42 49.65 -16.50
C SER A 355 29.97 48.19 -16.56
N GLU A 356 30.88 47.24 -16.79
CA GLU A 356 30.57 45.81 -16.85
C GLU A 356 30.59 45.17 -15.45
N GLN A 357 31.29 45.77 -14.49
CA GLN A 357 31.29 45.33 -13.09
C GLN A 357 29.94 45.58 -12.39
N GLU A 358 29.22 46.63 -12.79
CA GLU A 358 27.88 46.93 -12.25
C GLU A 358 26.80 45.90 -12.64
N MET A 359 27.03 45.08 -13.67
CA MET A 359 26.10 44.02 -14.10
C MET A 359 26.04 42.81 -13.16
N PHE A 360 27.06 42.61 -12.30
CA PHE A 360 27.22 41.41 -11.48
C PHE A 360 27.56 41.78 -10.01
N PRO A 361 26.62 42.37 -9.26
CA PRO A 361 26.90 42.93 -7.94
C PRO A 361 27.37 41.91 -6.89
N LEU A 362 27.07 40.62 -7.08
CA LEU A 362 27.51 39.55 -6.18
C LEU A 362 28.78 38.81 -6.65
N LEU A 363 29.38 39.22 -7.77
CA LEU A 363 30.60 38.62 -8.31
C LEU A 363 31.74 39.62 -8.28
N ASP A 364 32.51 39.61 -7.20
CA ASP A 364 33.75 40.38 -7.13
C ASP A 364 34.84 39.81 -8.07
N GLU A 365 35.95 40.54 -8.21
CA GLU A 365 37.05 40.15 -9.10
C GLU A 365 37.65 38.77 -8.76
N SER A 366 37.58 38.36 -7.49
CA SER A 366 38.09 37.06 -7.03
C SER A 366 37.17 35.91 -7.45
N LEU A 367 35.85 36.09 -7.31
CA LEU A 367 34.83 35.12 -7.71
C LEU A 367 34.74 35.00 -9.23
N GLN A 368 34.86 36.11 -9.96
CA GLN A 368 34.92 36.08 -11.42
C GLN A 368 36.12 35.26 -11.91
N LYS A 369 37.29 35.47 -11.30
CA LYS A 369 38.49 34.67 -11.62
C LYS A 369 38.29 33.19 -11.29
N ALA A 370 37.68 32.87 -10.16
CA ALA A 370 37.35 31.49 -9.78
C ALA A 370 36.40 30.83 -10.78
N ILE A 371 35.40 31.56 -11.30
CA ILE A 371 34.53 31.07 -12.36
C ILE A 371 35.34 30.78 -13.63
N PHE A 372 36.24 31.69 -14.01
CA PHE A 372 37.10 31.50 -15.18
C PHE A 372 38.00 30.26 -15.06
N ASP A 373 38.65 30.09 -13.92
CA ASP A 373 39.51 28.93 -13.66
C ASP A 373 38.69 27.63 -13.66
N TYR A 374 37.49 27.65 -13.06
CA TYR A 374 36.57 26.52 -13.07
C TYR A 374 36.16 26.14 -14.49
N VAL A 375 35.70 27.10 -15.29
CA VAL A 375 35.25 26.92 -16.67
C VAL A 375 36.36 26.36 -17.59
N GLN A 376 37.63 26.66 -17.31
CA GLN A 376 38.76 26.09 -18.03
C GLN A 376 39.07 24.64 -17.62
N SER A 377 38.70 24.24 -16.40
CA SER A 377 39.03 22.95 -15.83
C SER A 377 38.00 21.84 -16.11
N VAL A 378 36.76 22.20 -16.48
CA VAL A 378 35.66 21.25 -16.72
C VAL A 378 35.10 21.36 -18.14
N SER A 379 34.72 20.22 -18.72
CA SER A 379 34.11 20.18 -20.06
C SER A 379 32.63 20.56 -20.05
N VAL A 380 31.92 20.29 -18.96
CA VAL A 380 30.49 20.60 -18.77
C VAL A 380 30.32 21.41 -17.48
N ILE A 381 29.57 22.51 -17.57
CA ILE A 381 29.41 23.50 -16.51
C ILE A 381 27.93 23.61 -16.17
N SER A 382 27.55 23.15 -14.98
CA SER A 382 26.25 23.45 -14.37
C SER A 382 26.34 24.77 -13.60
N ALA A 383 25.43 25.72 -13.89
CA ALA A 383 25.36 26.97 -13.13
C ALA A 383 25.03 26.72 -11.65
N LYS A 384 24.22 25.69 -11.36
CA LYS A 384 23.88 25.28 -10.00
C LYS A 384 25.09 24.72 -9.25
N GLU A 385 25.81 23.78 -9.84
CA GLU A 385 27.01 23.19 -9.23
C GLU A 385 28.11 24.24 -9.04
N LEU A 386 28.33 25.10 -10.03
CA LEU A 386 29.27 26.21 -9.92
C LEU A 386 28.90 27.16 -8.78
N SER A 387 27.61 27.46 -8.59
CA SER A 387 27.17 28.30 -7.48
C SER A 387 27.47 27.65 -6.12
N VAL A 388 27.34 26.32 -6.00
CA VAL A 388 27.72 25.58 -4.79
C VAL A 388 29.23 25.62 -4.58
N TYR A 389 30.01 25.41 -5.64
CA TYR A 389 31.47 25.46 -5.61
C TYR A 389 31.99 26.83 -5.12
N LEU A 390 31.44 27.93 -5.63
CA LEU A 390 31.86 29.27 -5.22
C LEU A 390 31.56 29.56 -3.74
N VAL A 391 30.43 29.08 -3.21
CA VAL A 391 30.08 29.25 -1.80
C VAL A 391 31.01 28.42 -0.91
N ASN A 392 31.27 27.18 -1.29
CA ASN A 392 32.06 26.25 -0.46
C ASN A 392 33.56 26.55 -0.49
N GLU A 393 34.11 26.83 -1.67
CA GLU A 393 35.57 26.87 -1.90
C GLU A 393 36.12 28.31 -2.01
N TYR A 394 35.29 29.30 -2.33
CA TYR A 394 35.72 30.68 -2.58
C TYR A 394 34.99 31.73 -1.72
N GLY A 395 34.19 31.30 -0.74
CA GLY A 395 33.58 32.19 0.25
C GLY A 395 32.50 33.11 -0.31
N ALA A 396 31.84 32.73 -1.41
CA ALA A 396 30.71 33.48 -1.94
C ALA A 396 29.52 33.54 -0.93
N PRO A 397 28.65 34.57 -1.00
CA PRO A 397 27.50 34.70 -0.11
C PRO A 397 26.61 33.45 -0.09
N SER A 398 26.45 32.85 1.09
CA SER A 398 25.70 31.61 1.30
C SER A 398 24.19 31.83 1.49
N GLU A 399 23.68 33.03 1.23
CA GLU A 399 22.26 33.33 1.35
C GLU A 399 21.44 32.59 0.30
N THR A 400 20.31 32.00 0.69
CA THR A 400 19.42 31.25 -0.21
C THR A 400 18.06 31.92 -0.36
N PHE A 401 17.40 31.69 -1.50
CA PHE A 401 15.97 31.92 -1.67
C PHE A 401 15.15 30.86 -0.90
N LEU A 402 13.83 31.09 -0.75
CA LEU A 402 12.90 30.09 -0.18
C LEU A 402 12.89 28.76 -0.95
N THR A 403 13.35 28.76 -2.20
CA THR A 403 13.52 27.57 -3.05
C THR A 403 14.78 26.76 -2.73
N GLY A 404 15.61 27.19 -1.79
CA GLY A 404 16.88 26.55 -1.42
C GLY A 404 18.06 26.87 -2.32
N ARG A 405 17.91 27.70 -3.37
CA ARG A 405 19.03 28.12 -4.24
C ARG A 405 19.78 29.31 -3.67
N TYR A 406 21.10 29.33 -3.85
CA TYR A 406 21.91 30.50 -3.49
C TYR A 406 21.53 31.74 -4.30
N LYS A 407 21.51 32.90 -3.65
CA LYS A 407 21.18 34.19 -4.29
C LYS A 407 22.19 34.57 -5.38
N ILE A 408 23.44 34.13 -5.25
CA ILE A 408 24.50 34.33 -6.25
C ILE A 408 24.21 33.63 -7.59
N TYR A 409 23.34 32.60 -7.60
CA TYR A 409 23.01 31.83 -8.80
C TYR A 409 22.55 32.73 -9.97
N GLY A 410 21.80 33.79 -9.67
CA GLY A 410 21.35 34.74 -10.69
C GLY A 410 22.51 35.43 -11.40
N ASP A 411 23.52 35.87 -10.66
CA ASP A 411 24.68 36.55 -11.22
C ASP A 411 25.66 35.56 -11.87
N VAL A 412 25.78 34.33 -11.34
CA VAL A 412 26.51 33.24 -12.00
C VAL A 412 25.90 32.94 -13.38
N CYS A 413 24.58 32.81 -13.50
CA CYS A 413 23.94 32.59 -14.80
C CYS A 413 24.22 33.74 -15.78
N LYS A 414 24.06 35.00 -15.34
CA LYS A 414 24.34 36.16 -16.21
C LYS A 414 25.80 36.21 -16.64
N PHE A 415 26.73 35.87 -15.75
CA PHE A 415 28.15 35.87 -16.06
C PHE A 415 28.51 34.75 -17.03
N LEU A 416 27.96 33.55 -16.86
CA LEU A 416 28.12 32.46 -17.83
C LEU A 416 27.49 32.83 -19.18
N ASP A 417 26.33 33.49 -19.21
CA ASP A 417 25.75 34.02 -20.44
C ASP A 417 26.71 35.02 -21.12
N TYR A 418 27.30 35.94 -20.35
CA TYR A 418 28.32 36.88 -20.85
C TYR A 418 29.57 36.17 -21.43
N LEU A 419 30.03 35.08 -20.80
CA LEU A 419 31.12 34.26 -21.33
C LEU A 419 30.71 33.54 -22.62
N ALA A 420 29.46 33.09 -22.70
CA ALA A 420 28.92 32.44 -23.88
C ALA A 420 28.80 33.42 -25.05
N GLU A 421 28.31 34.64 -24.81
CA GLU A 421 28.23 35.72 -25.81
C GLU A 421 29.59 36.10 -26.39
N ARG A 422 30.66 36.00 -25.58
CA ARG A 422 32.05 36.21 -26.02
C ARG A 422 32.71 34.97 -26.64
N GLY A 423 31.96 33.88 -26.80
CA GLY A 423 32.44 32.63 -27.41
C GLY A 423 33.45 31.86 -26.56
N MET A 424 33.56 32.15 -25.26
CA MET A 424 34.48 31.46 -24.36
C MET A 424 33.94 30.12 -23.86
N ILE A 425 32.60 30.01 -23.81
CA ILE A 425 31.86 28.77 -23.54
C ILE A 425 30.66 28.71 -24.49
N GLN A 426 29.99 27.56 -24.55
CA GLN A 426 28.80 27.36 -25.36
C GLN A 426 27.61 27.05 -24.44
N PHE A 427 26.50 27.76 -24.62
CA PHE A 427 25.25 27.37 -23.95
C PHE A 427 24.71 26.08 -24.60
N LEU A 428 24.50 25.02 -23.80
CA LEU A 428 24.06 23.73 -24.30
C LEU A 428 22.55 23.55 -24.15
N GLN A 429 22.04 23.69 -22.93
CA GLN A 429 20.63 23.47 -22.65
C GLN A 429 20.18 24.11 -21.33
N LYS A 430 18.87 24.33 -21.24
CA LYS A 430 18.18 24.71 -19.99
C LYS A 430 17.38 23.51 -19.51
N ASP A 431 17.75 22.96 -18.35
CA ASP A 431 17.01 21.87 -17.74
C ASP A 431 15.78 22.43 -16.99
N GLY A 432 14.67 22.56 -17.73
CA GLY A 432 13.40 23.10 -17.23
C GLY A 432 13.52 24.52 -16.64
N VAL A 433 13.08 24.68 -15.39
CA VAL A 433 13.20 25.94 -14.60
C VAL A 433 14.38 25.85 -13.61
N HIS A 434 15.17 24.77 -13.65
CA HIS A 434 16.01 24.36 -12.53
C HIS A 434 17.50 24.61 -12.70
N ASP A 435 18.05 24.46 -13.90
CA ASP A 435 19.48 24.67 -14.13
C ASP A 435 19.81 25.14 -15.56
N ARG A 436 21.00 25.69 -15.74
CA ARG A 436 21.58 26.05 -17.05
C ARG A 436 22.91 25.34 -17.23
N ILE A 437 23.04 24.62 -18.34
CA ILE A 437 24.21 23.82 -18.65
C ILE A 437 24.97 24.46 -19.82
N TYR A 438 26.27 24.64 -19.63
CA TYR A 438 27.20 25.19 -20.62
C TYR A 438 28.30 24.16 -20.90
N GLY A 439 28.87 24.20 -22.09
CA GLY A 439 30.03 23.40 -22.51
C GLY A 439 31.24 24.31 -22.63
N SER A 440 32.41 23.83 -22.22
CA SER A 440 33.66 24.58 -22.39
C SER A 440 34.12 24.54 -23.84
N CYS A 441 34.45 25.71 -24.41
CA CYS A 441 35.06 25.81 -25.75
C CYS A 441 36.59 25.64 -25.71
N TRP A 442 37.16 25.37 -24.54
CA TRP A 442 38.60 25.29 -24.34
C TRP A 442 39.10 23.90 -24.73
N ASN A 443 39.59 23.77 -25.96
CA ASN A 443 40.33 22.58 -26.40
C ASN A 443 41.69 22.51 -25.69
N GLY A 444 41.69 21.97 -24.47
CA GLY A 444 42.89 21.50 -23.80
C GLY A 444 43.34 20.19 -24.44
N ALA A 445 44.35 20.26 -25.33
CA ALA A 445 45.14 19.10 -25.69
C ALA A 445 45.74 18.51 -24.41
N ALA A 446 45.17 17.40 -23.94
CA ALA A 446 45.71 16.63 -22.83
C ALA A 446 47.11 16.14 -23.23
N LYS A 447 48.13 16.70 -22.56
CA LYS A 447 49.49 16.14 -22.55
C LYS A 447 49.43 14.77 -21.84
N GLN A 448 49.89 13.74 -22.54
CA GLN A 448 50.38 12.49 -21.94
C GLN A 448 51.64 12.74 -21.12
#